data_AF-A0A8E0V6K1-F1
#
_entry.id   AF-A0A8E0V6K1-F1
#
_cell.length_a   1.000
_cell.length_b   1.000
_cell.length_c   1.000
_cell.angle_alpha   90.00
_cell.angle_beta   90.00
_cell.angle_gamma   90.00
#
_symmetry.space_group_name_H-M   'P 1'
#
loop_
_entity.id
_entity.type
_entity.pdbx_description
1 polymer ?
#
loop_
_entity_poly.entity_id
_entity_poly.type
_entity_poly.pdbx_seq_one_letter_code
_entity_poly.pdbx_strand_id
1 'polypeptide(L)'
;MTVGQALERAEELRPGSRIARATRCAWLKEADAMLRQRFFKNSITDAYDEVGADLAWDDGLQDEDVLLAPEPFDAMYPHYLCAMTDAALGETDRYAGEQAQYNSLLAELAAWLRRSYPVRPGSPWRW
;
A
#
# COMPACT_ATOMS: atom_id res chain seq x y z
N MET A 1 4.55 3.67 8.30
CA MET A 1 3.22 3.59 8.92
C MET A 1 2.88 2.15 9.31
N THR A 2 2.09 1.95 10.36
CA THR A 2 1.57 0.63 10.76
C THR A 2 0.16 0.37 10.21
N VAL A 3 -0.30 -0.88 10.26
CA VAL A 3 -1.65 -1.29 9.86
C VAL A 3 -2.73 -0.51 10.61
N GLY A 4 -2.60 -0.38 11.94
CA GLY A 4 -3.57 0.34 12.77
C GLY A 4 -3.69 1.81 12.39
N GLN A 5 -2.55 2.47 12.16
CA GLN A 5 -2.50 3.86 11.71
C GLN A 5 -3.14 4.05 10.33
N ALA A 6 -2.91 3.13 9.39
CA ALA A 6 -3.51 3.20 8.06
C ALA A 6 -5.04 3.05 8.11
N LEU A 7 -5.52 2.10 8.92
CA LEU A 7 -6.95 1.86 9.12
C LEU A 7 -7.64 3.01 9.83
N GLU A 8 -7.01 3.58 10.87
CA GLU A 8 -7.53 4.74 11.60
C GLU A 8 -7.66 5.96 10.67
N ARG A 9 -6.61 6.31 9.92
CA ARG A 9 -6.65 7.41 8.96
C ARG A 9 -7.70 7.19 7.86
N ALA A 10 -7.88 5.96 7.39
CA ALA A 10 -8.94 5.65 6.43
C ALA A 10 -10.35 5.79 7.05
N GLU A 11 -10.51 5.42 8.32
CA GLU A 11 -11.76 5.59 9.07
C GLU A 11 -12.10 7.07 9.28
N GLU A 12 -11.11 7.93 9.54
CA GLU A 12 -11.31 9.39 9.62
C GLU A 12 -11.85 9.97 8.31
N LEU A 13 -11.38 9.46 7.16
CA LEU A 13 -11.82 9.89 5.84
C LEU A 13 -13.19 9.30 5.43
N ARG A 14 -13.57 8.15 5.99
CA ARG A 14 -14.82 7.43 5.69
C ARG A 14 -15.45 6.88 6.97
N PRO A 15 -15.97 7.76 7.85
CA PRO A 15 -16.48 7.34 9.15
C PRO A 15 -17.71 6.44 9.01
N GLY A 16 -17.75 5.36 9.79
CA GLY A 16 -18.88 4.43 9.82
C GLY A 16 -18.93 3.49 8.63
N SER A 17 -17.77 3.20 8.01
CA SER A 17 -17.68 2.22 6.92
C SER A 17 -18.23 0.86 7.36
N ARG A 18 -19.11 0.28 6.53
CA ARG A 18 -19.68 -1.06 6.77
C ARG A 18 -18.73 -2.19 6.39
N ILE A 19 -17.58 -1.87 5.81
CA ILE A 19 -16.58 -2.86 5.41
C ILE A 19 -15.87 -3.38 6.65
N ALA A 20 -15.93 -4.70 6.84
CA ALA A 20 -15.30 -5.36 7.97
C ALA A 20 -13.80 -5.06 8.02
N ARG A 21 -13.26 -4.91 9.22
CA ARG A 21 -11.83 -4.66 9.44
C ARG A 21 -10.97 -5.75 8.78
N ALA A 22 -11.36 -7.02 8.90
CA ALA A 22 -10.64 -8.14 8.28
C ALA A 22 -10.51 -8.00 6.76
N THR A 23 -11.55 -7.50 6.08
CA THR A 23 -11.52 -7.23 4.64
C THR A 23 -10.53 -6.10 4.32
N ARG A 24 -10.52 -5.02 5.10
CA ARG A 24 -9.57 -3.92 4.93
C ARG A 24 -8.12 -4.36 5.18
N CYS A 25 -7.87 -5.20 6.19
CA CYS A 25 -6.55 -5.80 6.42
C CYS A 25 -6.11 -6.68 5.24
N ALA A 26 -7.03 -7.47 4.66
CA ALA A 26 -6.72 -8.27 3.48
C ALA A 26 -6.32 -7.40 2.29
N TRP A 27 -6.98 -6.25 2.08
CA TRP A 27 -6.58 -5.30 1.05
C TRP A 27 -5.18 -4.72 1.29
N LEU A 28 -4.81 -4.40 2.53
CA LEU A 28 -3.44 -3.94 2.84
C LEU A 28 -2.39 -5.00 2.52
N LYS A 29 -2.66 -6.25 2.88
CA LYS A 29 -1.81 -7.39 2.53
C LYS A 29 -1.63 -7.51 1.01
N GLU A 30 -2.72 -7.44 0.26
CA GLU A 30 -2.70 -7.52 -1.21
C GLU A 30 -1.94 -6.32 -1.83
N ALA A 31 -2.12 -5.13 -1.28
CA ALA A 31 -1.38 -3.95 -1.70
C ALA A 31 0.13 -4.13 -1.50
N ASP A 32 0.58 -4.58 -0.34
CA ASP A 32 2.00 -4.82 -0.05
C ASP A 32 2.59 -5.91 -0.95
N ALA A 33 1.86 -7.00 -1.18
CA ALA A 33 2.29 -8.05 -2.10
C ALA A 33 2.48 -7.49 -3.52
N MET A 34 1.54 -6.67 -3.99
CA MET A 34 1.62 -6.04 -5.30
C MET A 34 2.82 -5.08 -5.40
N LEU A 35 3.01 -4.21 -4.40
CA LEU A 35 4.14 -3.28 -4.34
C LEU A 35 5.46 -4.02 -4.36
N ARG A 36 5.57 -5.09 -3.58
CA ARG A 36 6.78 -5.92 -3.50
C ARG A 36 7.14 -6.50 -4.86
N GLN A 37 6.18 -7.14 -5.53
CA GLN A 37 6.43 -7.75 -6.84
C GLN A 37 6.74 -6.71 -7.91
N ARG A 38 6.06 -5.56 -7.88
CA ARG A 38 6.18 -4.55 -8.93
C ARG A 38 7.43 -3.68 -8.77
N PHE A 39 7.71 -3.19 -7.57
CA PHE A 39 8.73 -2.18 -7.33
C PHE A 39 9.95 -2.72 -6.57
N PHE A 40 9.75 -3.33 -5.40
CA PHE A 40 10.85 -3.63 -4.48
C PHE A 40 11.71 -4.81 -4.93
N LYS A 41 11.12 -5.90 -5.42
CA LYS A 41 11.86 -7.09 -5.89
C LYS A 41 12.86 -6.80 -7.01
N ASN A 42 12.60 -5.74 -7.79
CA ASN A 42 13.45 -5.32 -8.91
C ASN A 42 14.59 -4.38 -8.48
N SER A 43 14.51 -3.82 -7.28
CA SER A 43 15.51 -2.96 -6.69
C SER A 43 16.65 -3.77 -6.08
N ILE A 44 17.89 -3.28 -6.13
CA ILE A 44 19.05 -3.95 -5.51
C ILE A 44 19.01 -3.99 -3.98
N THR A 45 18.18 -3.15 -3.36
CA THR A 45 18.04 -3.09 -1.91
C THR A 45 17.41 -4.37 -1.34
N ASP A 46 17.87 -4.74 -0.15
CA ASP A 46 17.29 -5.77 0.74
C ASP A 46 16.61 -5.14 1.98
N ALA A 47 16.69 -3.81 2.14
CA ALA A 47 16.18 -3.08 3.30
C ALA A 47 14.67 -3.26 3.57
N TYR A 48 13.93 -3.80 2.61
CA TYR A 48 12.48 -4.00 2.68
C TYR A 48 12.08 -5.48 2.61
N ASP A 49 13.04 -6.41 2.60
CA ASP A 49 12.77 -7.83 2.37
C ASP A 49 12.05 -8.51 3.55
N GLU A 50 12.09 -7.91 4.75
CA GLU A 50 11.49 -8.46 5.98
C GLU A 50 10.30 -7.64 6.51
N VAL A 51 9.92 -6.54 5.84
CA VAL A 51 8.86 -5.63 6.28
C VAL A 51 7.70 -5.64 5.29
N GLY A 52 6.46 -5.62 5.77
CA GLY A 52 5.24 -5.50 4.97
C GLY A 52 4.10 -6.39 5.44
N ALA A 53 2.86 -5.94 5.26
CA ALA A 53 1.66 -6.68 5.60
C ALA A 53 1.53 -8.00 4.83
N ASP A 54 2.15 -8.12 3.65
CA ASP A 54 2.16 -9.39 2.91
C ASP A 54 3.02 -10.47 3.58
N LEU A 55 4.02 -10.07 4.38
CA LEU A 55 4.90 -10.97 5.13
C LEU A 55 4.44 -11.17 6.58
N ALA A 56 3.91 -10.12 7.21
CA ALA A 56 3.45 -10.16 8.61
C ALA A 56 2.15 -10.97 8.81
N TRP A 57 1.47 -11.34 7.72
CA TRP A 57 0.18 -12.04 7.79
C TRP A 57 0.29 -13.43 8.42
N ASP A 58 -0.23 -13.58 9.64
CA ASP A 58 -0.39 -14.85 10.37
C ASP A 58 -1.85 -15.00 10.84
N ASP A 59 -2.72 -15.46 9.94
CA ASP A 59 -4.18 -15.49 10.11
C ASP A 59 -4.84 -14.13 10.43
N GLY A 60 -4.11 -13.04 10.20
CA GLY A 60 -4.57 -11.66 10.37
C GLY A 60 -3.39 -10.70 10.50
N LEU A 61 -3.71 -9.41 10.53
CA LEU A 61 -2.73 -8.35 10.83
C LEU A 61 -3.03 -7.73 12.19
N GLN A 62 -1.97 -7.52 12.97
CA GLN A 62 -1.96 -6.73 14.19
C GLN A 62 -1.85 -5.24 13.86
N ASP A 63 -2.22 -4.37 14.80
CA ASP A 63 -2.19 -2.91 14.58
C ASP A 63 -0.76 -2.37 14.47
N GLU A 64 0.20 -3.05 15.09
CA GLU A 64 1.62 -2.68 15.14
C GLU A 64 2.40 -3.14 13.89
N ASP A 65 1.82 -4.03 13.08
CA ASP A 65 2.46 -4.53 11.87
C ASP A 65 2.81 -3.38 10.93
N VAL A 66 4.07 -3.37 10.49
CA VAL A 66 4.61 -2.28 9.67
C VAL A 66 4.34 -2.55 8.19
N LEU A 67 3.81 -1.54 7.51
CA LEU A 67 3.53 -1.60 6.07
C LEU A 67 4.80 -1.41 5.24
N LEU A 68 4.80 -1.96 4.03
CA LEU A 68 5.99 -2.04 3.17
C LEU A 68 6.49 -0.66 2.70
N ALA A 69 5.58 0.24 2.29
CA ALA A 69 6.00 1.53 1.74
C ALA A 69 6.57 2.42 2.86
N PRO A 70 7.75 3.05 2.63
CA PRO A 70 8.34 3.95 3.60
C PRO A 70 7.66 5.33 3.59
N GLU A 71 7.82 6.09 4.69
CA GLU A 71 7.50 7.51 4.72
C GLU A 71 8.32 8.28 3.66
N PRO A 72 7.74 9.25 2.92
CA PRO A 72 6.37 9.77 3.01
C PRO A 72 5.33 9.05 2.15
N PHE A 73 5.73 8.01 1.41
CA PHE A 73 4.88 7.32 0.44
C PHE A 73 3.83 6.42 1.08
N ASP A 74 4.04 6.05 2.34
CA ASP A 74 3.05 5.32 3.13
C ASP A 74 1.70 6.04 3.23
N ALA A 75 1.65 7.37 3.06
CA ALA A 75 0.40 8.13 2.94
C ALA A 75 -0.57 7.61 1.85
N MET A 76 -0.12 6.75 0.93
CA MET A 76 -0.97 6.14 -0.08
C MET A 76 -1.94 5.08 0.48
N TYR A 77 -1.65 4.45 1.62
CA TYR A 77 -2.50 3.36 2.13
C TYR A 77 -3.91 3.82 2.53
N PRO A 78 -4.11 4.95 3.24
CA PRO A 78 -5.45 5.47 3.50
C PRO A 78 -6.23 5.76 2.22
N HIS A 79 -5.60 6.33 1.20
CA HIS A 79 -6.23 6.58 -0.11
C HIS A 79 -6.61 5.28 -0.82
N TYR A 80 -5.74 4.27 -0.79
CA TYR A 80 -6.05 2.95 -1.31
C TYR A 80 -7.24 2.30 -0.59
N LEU A 81 -7.26 2.35 0.74
CA LEU A 81 -8.36 1.82 1.55
C LEU A 81 -9.68 2.56 1.30
N CYS A 82 -9.64 3.88 1.16
CA CYS A 82 -10.81 4.69 0.82
C CYS A 82 -11.31 4.34 -0.58
N ALA A 83 -10.43 4.24 -1.56
CA ALA A 83 -10.77 3.82 -2.91
C ALA A 83 -11.44 2.43 -2.91
N MET A 84 -10.84 1.44 -2.24
CA MET A 84 -11.42 0.09 -2.18
C MET A 84 -12.78 0.06 -1.47
N THR A 85 -12.95 0.88 -0.42
CA THR A 85 -14.22 1.06 0.28
C THR A 85 -15.28 1.67 -0.65
N ASP A 86 -14.95 2.77 -1.32
CA ASP A 86 -15.86 3.45 -2.25
C ASP A 86 -16.23 2.53 -3.42
N ALA A 87 -15.26 1.77 -3.96
CA ALA A 87 -15.51 0.77 -4.99
C ALA A 87 -16.47 -0.34 -4.52
N ALA A 88 -16.26 -0.87 -3.31
CA ALA A 88 -17.13 -1.90 -2.73
C ALA A 88 -18.56 -1.41 -2.46
N LEU A 89 -18.73 -0.10 -2.23
CA LEU A 89 -20.03 0.54 -2.02
C LEU A 89 -20.67 1.07 -3.31
N GLY A 90 -19.98 1.00 -4.46
CA GLY A 90 -20.46 1.50 -5.76
C GLY A 90 -20.31 3.02 -5.95
N GLU A 91 -19.51 3.68 -5.12
CA GLU A 91 -19.34 5.14 -5.04
C GLU A 91 -18.28 5.64 -6.04
N THR A 92 -18.63 5.54 -7.33
CA THR A 92 -17.68 5.68 -8.45
C THR A 92 -16.92 7.01 -8.48
N ASP A 93 -17.58 8.13 -8.19
CA ASP A 93 -16.94 9.45 -8.21
C ASP A 93 -15.90 9.61 -7.09
N ARG A 94 -16.21 9.12 -5.88
CA ARG A 94 -15.28 9.14 -4.75
C ARG A 94 -14.10 8.22 -4.99
N TYR A 95 -14.37 7.02 -5.51
CA TYR A 95 -13.34 6.07 -5.93
C TYR A 95 -12.34 6.71 -6.91
N ALA A 96 -12.83 7.41 -7.94
CA ALA A 96 -11.97 8.05 -8.93
C ALA A 96 -11.03 9.09 -8.32
N GLY A 97 -11.53 9.91 -7.39
CA GLY A 97 -10.73 10.89 -6.66
C GLY A 97 -9.64 10.26 -5.80
N GLU A 98 -9.99 9.25 -4.99
CA GLU A 98 -9.03 8.55 -4.12
C GLU A 98 -7.99 7.77 -4.93
N GLN A 99 -8.40 7.14 -6.04
CA GLN A 99 -7.48 6.49 -6.96
C GLN A 99 -6.48 7.46 -7.58
N ALA A 100 -6.88 8.68 -7.91
CA ALA A 100 -5.95 9.67 -8.45
C ALA A 100 -4.84 10.00 -7.43
N GLN A 101 -5.21 10.20 -6.16
CA GLN A 101 -4.24 10.47 -5.08
C GLN A 101 -3.33 9.27 -4.82
N TYR A 102 -3.90 8.06 -4.75
CA TYR A 102 -3.13 6.83 -4.62
C TYR A 102 -2.12 6.66 -5.76
N ASN A 103 -2.56 6.82 -7.02
CA ASN A 103 -1.70 6.67 -8.19
C ASN A 103 -0.59 7.73 -8.25
N SER A 104 -0.84 8.95 -7.78
CA SER A 104 0.19 9.99 -7.68
C SER A 104 1.31 9.56 -6.74
N LEU A 105 0.97 9.15 -5.52
CA LEU A 105 1.95 8.69 -4.52
C LEU A 105 2.68 7.43 -4.97
N LEU A 106 1.99 6.51 -5.65
CA LEU A 106 2.58 5.30 -6.22
C LEU A 106 3.63 5.63 -7.29
N ALA A 107 3.35 6.62 -8.15
CA ALA A 107 4.30 7.08 -9.17
C ALA A 107 5.53 7.75 -8.53
N GLU A 108 5.33 8.52 -7.47
CA GLU A 108 6.43 9.15 -6.71
C GLU A 108 7.30 8.11 -6.01
N LEU A 109 6.70 7.10 -5.35
CA LEU A 109 7.41 5.96 -4.75
C LEU A 109 8.28 5.25 -5.79
N ALA A 110 7.70 4.92 -6.95
CA ALA A 110 8.42 4.26 -8.03
C ALA A 110 9.58 5.12 -8.57
N ALA A 111 9.39 6.43 -8.68
CA ALA A 111 10.45 7.34 -9.07
C ALA A 111 11.56 7.44 -8.01
N TRP A 112 11.20 7.48 -6.73
CA TRP A 112 12.15 7.53 -5.63
C TRP A 112 12.97 6.23 -5.52
N LEU A 113 12.34 5.06 -5.61
CA LEU A 113 13.04 3.77 -5.58
C LEU A 113 14.09 3.69 -6.69
N ARG A 114 13.76 4.11 -7.91
CA ARG A 114 14.69 4.12 -9.05
C ARG A 114 15.91 5.03 -8.83
N ARG A 115 15.72 6.18 -8.16
CA ARG A 115 16.82 7.11 -7.86
C ARG A 115 17.70 6.63 -6.71
N SER A 116 17.09 6.02 -5.71
CA SER A 116 17.76 5.62 -4.47
C SER A 116 18.43 4.26 -4.58
N TYR A 117 17.86 3.36 -5.38
CA TYR A 117 18.33 1.99 -5.52
C TYR A 117 18.32 1.56 -6.99
N PRO A 118 19.50 1.37 -7.61
CA PRO A 118 19.60 0.89 -8.98
C PRO A 118 18.91 -0.47 -9.16
N VAL A 119 18.51 -0.76 -10.40
CA VAL A 119 17.92 -2.06 -10.77
C VAL A 119 18.94 -3.18 -10.56
N ARG A 120 18.50 -4.33 -10.03
CA ARG A 120 19.36 -5.52 -9.91
C ARG A 120 19.98 -5.90 -11.27
N PRO A 121 21.30 -6.12 -11.35
CA PRO A 121 21.95 -6.56 -12.58
C PRO A 121 21.28 -7.83 -13.14
N GLY A 122 20.91 -7.82 -14.42
CA GLY A 122 20.27 -8.97 -15.08
C GLY A 122 18.75 -9.04 -14.95
N SER A 123 18.09 -8.09 -14.28
CA SER A 123 16.63 -8.00 -14.36
C SER A 123 16.19 -7.66 -15.79
N PRO A 124 15.24 -8.40 -16.39
CA PRO A 124 14.72 -8.08 -17.73
C PRO A 124 13.94 -6.76 -17.74
N TRP A 125 13.62 -6.23 -16.56
CA TRP A 125 12.92 -4.98 -16.37
C TRP A 125 13.88 -3.80 -16.46
N ARG A 126 13.96 -3.21 -17.65
CA ARG A 126 14.31 -1.80 -17.80
C ARG A 126 13.00 -1.02 -17.72
N TRP A 127 12.83 -0.25 -16.65
CA TRP A 127 11.65 0.58 -16.39
C TRP A 127 11.26 1.45 -17.57
#